data_AF-A0A930SZM3-F1
#
_entry.id   AF-A0A930SZM3-F1
#
_cell.length_a   1.000
_cell.length_b   1.000
_cell.length_c   1.000
_cell.angle_alpha   90.00
_cell.angle_beta   90.00
_cell.angle_gamma   90.00
#
_symmetry.space_group_name_H-M   'P 1'
#
loop_
_entity.id
_entity.type
_entity.pdbx_description
1 polymer ?
#
loop_
_entity_poly.entity_id
_entity_poly.type
_entity_poly.pdbx_seq_one_letter_code
_entity_poly.pdbx_strand_id
1 'polypeptide(L)'
;MKPYTKFEDWHLEKLASPLEARAYLLIALEDYENDHNTEAFLLAIRDVANAMGGIEKLAEETNLNRQSIYQTFSGDGNPRLDVLL
;
A
#
# COMPACT_ATOMS: atom_id res chain seq x y z
N MET A 1 9.66 1.01 -29.94
CA MET A 1 10.44 0.86 -28.69
C MET A 1 9.59 1.46 -27.59
N LYS A 2 9.13 0.69 -26.58
CA LYS A 2 8.35 1.29 -25.47
C LYS A 2 9.29 2.18 -24.65
N PRO A 3 8.90 3.42 -24.30
CA PRO A 3 9.76 4.30 -23.52
C PRO A 3 10.05 3.66 -22.15
N TYR A 4 11.29 3.78 -21.68
CA TYR A 4 11.70 3.28 -20.37
C TYR A 4 10.92 4.05 -19.30
N THR A 5 9.90 3.41 -18.74
CA THR A 5 9.08 3.97 -17.66
C THR A 5 9.82 3.72 -16.35
N LYS A 6 9.80 4.66 -15.40
CA LYS A 6 10.40 4.41 -14.08
C LYS A 6 9.71 3.20 -13.45
N PHE A 7 10.46 2.40 -12.69
CA PHE A 7 9.95 1.20 -12.04
C PHE A 7 8.69 1.50 -11.19
N GLU A 8 8.71 2.60 -10.44
CA GLU A 8 7.59 3.06 -9.62
C GLU A 8 6.33 3.35 -10.44
N ASP A 9 6.46 4.08 -11.55
CA ASP A 9 5.33 4.42 -12.43
C ASP A 9 4.72 3.15 -13.05
N TRP A 10 5.57 2.21 -13.50
CA TRP A 10 5.13 0.93 -14.04
C TRP A 10 4.43 0.06 -12.98
N HIS A 11 4.96 0.03 -11.76
CA HIS A 11 4.40 -0.71 -10.63
C HIS A 11 3.01 -0.18 -10.27
N LEU A 12 2.86 1.14 -10.14
CA LEU A 12 1.57 1.77 -9.85
C LEU A 12 0.56 1.57 -10.99
N GLU A 13 0.98 1.61 -12.25
CA GLU A 13 0.10 1.31 -13.39
C GLU A 13 -0.45 -0.12 -13.33
N LYS A 14 0.36 -1.09 -12.89
CA LYS A 14 -0.09 -2.47 -12.72
C LYS A 14 -1.08 -2.63 -11.59
N LEU A 15 -0.81 -2.01 -10.44
CA LEU A 15 -1.67 -2.08 -9.26
C LEU A 15 -3.01 -1.36 -9.42
N ALA A 16 -3.20 -0.56 -10.48
CA ALA A 16 -4.52 -0.02 -10.81
C ALA A 16 -5.55 -1.10 -11.19
N SER A 17 -5.09 -2.32 -11.56
CA SER A 17 -5.94 -3.49 -11.73
C SER A 17 -6.30 -4.11 -10.37
N PRO A 18 -7.60 -4.27 -10.03
CA PRO A 18 -8.01 -4.90 -8.77
C PRO A 18 -7.46 -6.33 -8.59
N LEU A 19 -7.26 -7.06 -9.70
CA LEU A 19 -6.70 -8.41 -9.65
C LEU A 19 -5.22 -8.39 -9.25
N GLU A 20 -4.44 -7.47 -9.83
CA GLU A 20 -3.01 -7.31 -9.54
C GLU A 20 -2.80 -6.77 -8.13
N ALA A 21 -3.59 -5.76 -7.72
CA ALA A 21 -3.58 -5.23 -6.35
C ALA A 21 -3.84 -6.31 -5.31
N ARG A 22 -4.86 -7.16 -5.55
CA ARG A 22 -5.18 -8.28 -4.65
C ARG A 22 -4.06 -9.29 -4.59
N ALA A 23 -3.50 -9.70 -5.74
CA ALA A 23 -2.40 -10.66 -5.76
C ALA A 23 -1.17 -10.12 -5.02
N TYR A 24 -0.85 -8.85 -5.22
CA TYR A 24 0.26 -8.17 -4.56
C TYR A 24 0.08 -8.12 -3.04
N LEU A 25 -1.10 -7.74 -2.53
CA LEU A 25 -1.38 -7.72 -1.09
C LEU A 25 -1.37 -9.11 -0.45
N LEU A 26 -1.83 -10.14 -1.17
CA LEU A 26 -1.78 -11.51 -0.67
C LEU A 26 -0.34 -11.98 -0.48
N ILE A 27 0.54 -11.72 -1.45
CA ILE A 27 1.97 -12.06 -1.34
C ILE A 27 2.60 -11.28 -0.19
N ALA A 28 2.33 -9.97 -0.07
CA ALA A 28 2.86 -9.17 1.02
C ALA A 28 2.38 -9.64 2.41
N LEU A 29 1.14 -10.14 2.50
CA LEU A 29 0.60 -10.74 3.73
C LEU A 29 1.29 -12.06 4.06
N GLU A 30 1.49 -12.94 3.06
CA GLU A 30 2.22 -14.20 3.24
C GLU A 30 3.67 -13.93 3.71
N ASP A 31 4.36 -12.95 3.11
CA ASP A 31 5.70 -12.55 3.54
C ASP A 31 5.69 -12.04 4.99
N TYR A 32 4.73 -11.18 5.34
CA TYR A 32 4.56 -10.68 6.72
C TYR A 32 4.28 -11.78 7.74
N GLU A 33 3.46 -12.79 7.40
CA GLU A 33 3.21 -13.93 8.27
C GLU A 33 4.49 -14.75 8.52
N ASN A 34 5.44 -14.73 7.58
CA ASN A 34 6.71 -15.44 7.69
C ASN A 34 7.78 -14.66 8.47
N ASP A 35 7.95 -13.35 8.22
CA ASP A 35 9.06 -12.56 8.75
C ASP A 35 8.66 -11.44 9.73
N HIS A 36 7.36 -11.18 9.87
CA HIS A 36 6.78 -10.09 10.66
C HIS A 36 7.29 -8.68 10.30
N ASN A 37 7.74 -8.50 9.06
CA ASN A 37 8.22 -7.21 8.55
C ASN A 37 7.05 -6.26 8.28
N THR A 38 6.65 -5.55 9.34
CA THR A 38 5.54 -4.62 9.31
C THR A 38 5.75 -3.47 8.32
N GLU A 39 6.98 -2.98 8.17
CA GLU A 39 7.29 -1.88 7.25
C GLU A 39 7.04 -2.28 5.78
N ALA A 40 7.47 -3.49 5.39
CA ALA A 40 7.25 -4.01 4.05
C ALA A 40 5.75 -4.22 3.75
N PHE A 41 5.00 -4.74 4.72
CA PHE A 41 3.57 -4.94 4.54
C PHE A 41 2.80 -3.62 4.40
N LEU A 42 3.12 -2.63 5.24
CA LEU A 42 2.53 -1.30 5.17
C LEU A 42 2.90 -0.57 3.87
N LEU A 43 4.12 -0.78 3.36
CA LEU A 43 4.53 -0.27 2.05
C LEU A 43 3.63 -0.84 0.95
N ALA A 44 3.34 -2.15 0.96
CA ALA A 44 2.48 -2.77 -0.04
C ALA A 44 1.05 -2.20 -0.02
N ILE A 45 0.49 -1.96 1.17
CA ILE A 45 -0.82 -1.32 1.32
C ILE A 45 -0.79 0.11 0.75
N ARG A 46 0.26 0.87 1.04
CA ARG A 46 0.44 2.23 0.51
C ARG A 46 0.51 2.24 -1.02
N ASP A 47 1.24 1.31 -1.63
CA ASP A 47 1.36 1.21 -3.08
C ASP A 47 0.01 0.95 -3.74
N VAL A 48 -0.79 0.02 -3.20
CA VAL A 48 -2.14 -0.24 -3.69
C VAL A 48 -3.06 0.96 -3.51
N ALA A 49 -3.02 1.62 -2.35
CA ALA A 49 -3.82 2.82 -2.09
C ALA A 49 -3.51 3.92 -3.11
N ASN A 50 -2.22 4.16 -3.39
CA ASN A 50 -1.79 5.14 -4.38
C ASN A 50 -2.27 4.79 -5.79
N ALA A 51 -2.21 3.52 -6.19
CA ALA A 51 -2.66 3.07 -7.51
C ALA A 51 -4.20 3.11 -7.68
N MET A 52 -4.97 2.98 -6.60
CA MET A 52 -6.44 2.89 -6.65
C MET A 52 -7.20 4.21 -6.42
N GLY A 53 -6.48 5.33 -6.38
CA GLY A 53 -7.05 6.68 -6.24
C GLY A 53 -6.47 7.51 -5.09
N GLY A 54 -5.40 7.01 -4.45
CA GLY A 54 -4.65 7.75 -3.44
C GLY A 54 -5.14 7.56 -2.01
N ILE A 55 -4.33 8.07 -1.09
CA ILE A 55 -4.59 8.06 0.36
C ILE A 55 -5.89 8.79 0.72
N GLU A 56 -6.26 9.84 -0.02
CA GLU A 56 -7.49 10.58 0.23
C GLU A 56 -8.73 9.71 0.00
N LYS A 57 -8.79 9.02 -1.12
CA LYS A 57 -9.89 8.10 -1.42
C LYS A 57 -9.94 6.95 -0.41
N LEU A 58 -8.78 6.40 -0.03
CA LEU A 58 -8.71 5.37 1.00
C LEU A 58 -9.29 5.86 2.34
N ALA A 59 -8.95 7.08 2.75
CA ALA A 59 -9.46 7.68 3.99
C ALA A 59 -10.99 7.82 3.97
N GLU A 60 -11.55 8.25 2.84
CA GLU A 60 -13.00 8.37 2.66
C GLU A 60 -13.70 7.00 2.71
N GLU A 61 -13.16 5.99 2.02
CA GLU A 61 -13.75 4.65 1.95
C GLU A 61 -13.66 3.88 3.29
N THR A 62 -12.60 4.11 4.07
CA THR A 62 -12.36 3.42 5.35
C THR A 62 -12.88 4.20 6.56
N ASN A 63 -13.33 5.45 6.37
CA ASN A 63 -13.67 6.38 7.44
C ASN A 63 -12.52 6.60 8.46
N LEU A 64 -11.28 6.39 8.01
CA LEU A 64 -10.06 6.64 8.78
C LEU A 64 -9.59 8.08 8.55
N ASN A 65 -9.00 8.70 9.58
CA ASN A 65 -8.46 10.04 9.41
C ASN A 65 -7.15 10.00 8.58
N ARG A 66 -6.97 10.97 7.68
CA ARG A 66 -5.78 11.05 6.81
C ARG A 66 -4.48 11.11 7.60
N GLN A 67 -4.44 11.80 8.74
CA GLN A 67 -3.23 11.94 9.55
C GLN A 67 -2.78 10.59 10.13
N SER A 68 -3.70 9.76 10.60
CA SER A 68 -3.44 8.40 11.07
C SER A 68 -2.97 7.52 9.93
N ILE A 69 -3.59 7.64 8.75
CA ILE A 69 -3.14 6.91 7.56
C ILE A 69 -1.71 7.32 7.17
N TYR A 70 -1.40 8.62 7.14
CA TYR A 70 -0.06 9.10 6.85
C TYR A 70 0.95 8.64 7.91
N GLN A 71 0.61 8.67 9.21
CA GLN A 71 1.47 8.17 10.28
C GLN A 71 1.76 6.68 10.15
N THR A 72 0.75 5.88 9.79
CA THR A 72 0.90 4.44 9.59
C THR A 72 1.79 4.14 8.38
N PHE A 73 1.71 4.94 7.31
CA PHE A 73 2.42 4.66 6.05
C PHE A 73 3.68 5.50 5.80
N SER A 74 4.05 6.43 6.69
CA SER A 74 5.17 7.35 6.49
C SER A 74 6.54 6.76 6.77
N GLY A 75 6.65 5.54 7.32
CA GLY A 75 7.93 4.91 7.68
C GLY A 75 8.70 5.58 8.83
N ASP A 76 8.41 6.84 9.15
CA ASP A 76 9.06 7.66 10.19
C ASP A 76 8.30 7.67 11.55
N GLY A 77 7.19 6.94 11.66
CA GLY A 77 6.37 6.83 12.87
C GLY A 77 6.38 5.39 13.42
N ASN A 78 5.93 5.19 14.66
CA ASN A 78 5.67 3.85 15.24
C ASN A 78 4.52 3.19 14.45
N PRO A 79 4.80 2.33 13.45
CA PRO A 79 3.79 1.85 12.52
C PRO A 79 2.92 0.83 13.25
N ARG A 80 1.64 1.17 13.39
CA ARG A 80 0.69 0.41 14.21
C ARG A 80 -0.35 -0.23 13.30
N LEU A 81 -0.19 -1.53 13.07
CA LEU A 81 -1.15 -2.36 12.31
C LEU A 81 -2.53 -2.38 12.97
N ASP A 82 -2.59 -2.14 14.28
CA ASP A 82 -3.80 -1.98 15.09
C ASP A 82 -4.70 -0.80 14.67
N VAL A 83 -4.24 0.08 13.77
CA VAL A 83 -5.09 1.13 13.16
C VAL A 83 -5.87 0.59 11.94
N LEU A 84 -5.44 -0.54 11.37
CA LEU A 84 -6.01 -1.13 10.15
C LEU A 84 -6.89 -2.36 10.41
N LEU A 85 -6.85 -2.95 11.61
CA LEU A 85 -7.61 -4.14 12.04
C LEU A 85 -8.66 -3.78 13.10
#